data_AF-A0A7G9SRE6-F1
#
_entry.id   AF-A0A7G9SRE6-F1
#
_cell.length_a   1.000
_cell.length_b   1.000
_cell.length_c   1.000
_cell.angle_alpha   90.00
_cell.angle_beta   90.00
_cell.angle_gamma   90.00
#
_symmetry.space_group_name_H-M   'P 1'
#
loop_
_entity.id
_entity.type
_entity.pdbx_description
1 polymer ?
#
loop_
_entity_poly.entity_id
_entity_poly.type
_entity_poly.pdbx_seq_one_letter_code
_entity_poly.pdbx_strand_id
1 'polypeptide(L)' 'MKQLGLERLRAPVFLATVDDRVSSEAIADMARNAIVLVVPESLKASKEAVYEKEDAVITFRDFFHDQIRVRRPALLVAG' A
#
# COMPACT_ATOMS: atom_id res chain seq x y z
N MET A 1 -1.99 27.47 26.11
CA MET A 1 -1.84 26.94 24.74
C MET A 1 -1.27 25.52 24.84
N LYS A 2 -2.12 24.50 24.65
CA LYS A 2 -1.63 23.12 24.47
C LYS A 2 -1.04 23.06 23.07
N GLN A 3 0.28 23.04 22.97
CA GLN A 3 0.96 22.59 21.76
C GLN A 3 0.62 21.11 21.62
N LEU A 4 -0.52 20.83 20.99
CA LEU A 4 -0.83 19.54 20.41
C LEU A 4 0.28 19.32 19.38
N GLY A 5 1.38 18.72 19.83
CA GLY A 5 2.46 18.30 18.97
C GLY A 5 1.82 17.48 17.86
N LEU A 6 1.84 18.00 16.65
CA LEU A 6 2.62 17.47 15.52
C LEU A 6 2.80 15.93 15.45
N GLU A 7 1.90 15.15 16.02
CA GLU A 7 1.65 13.78 15.61
C GLU A 7 0.83 13.91 14.33
N ARG A 8 1.50 14.31 13.24
CA ARG A 8 1.13 13.79 11.93
C ARG A 8 1.20 12.29 12.12
N LEU A 9 0.09 11.66 12.49
CA LEU A 9 -0.08 10.22 12.55
C LEU A 9 0.47 9.74 11.21
N ARG A 10 1.71 9.22 11.21
CA ARG A 10 2.37 8.65 10.03
C ARG A 10 1.68 7.32 9.78
N ALA A 11 0.39 7.40 9.46
CA ALA A 11 -0.44 6.28 9.12
C ALA A 11 -0.05 5.90 7.70
N PRO A 12 0.38 4.66 7.48
CA PRO A 12 0.66 4.19 6.13
C PRO A 12 -0.64 4.25 5.31
N VAL A 13 -0.58 4.89 4.14
CA VAL A 13 -1.71 5.03 3.22
C VAL A 13 -1.63 3.90 2.20
N PHE A 14 -2.70 3.12 2.08
CA PHE A 14 -2.81 2.06 1.09
C PHE A 14 -3.89 2.43 0.08
N LEU A 15 -3.54 2.49 -1.20
CA LEU A 15 -4.47 2.80 -2.29
C LEU A 15 -4.76 1.52 -3.08
N ALA A 16 -5.96 0.99 -2.95
CA ALA A 16 -6.38 -0.17 -3.72
C ALA A 16 -6.81 0.23 -5.13
N THR A 17 -6.29 -0.46 -6.15
CA THR A 17 -6.68 -0.25 -7.55
C THR A 17 -6.70 -1.55 -8.34
N VAL A 18 -7.56 -1.61 -9.36
CA VAL A 18 -7.60 -2.66 -10.39
C VAL A 18 -7.19 -2.13 -11.76
N ASP A 19 -6.82 -0.85 -11.83
CA ASP A 19 -6.35 -0.17 -13.04
C ASP A 19 -4.91 -0.58 -13.35
N ASP A 20 -4.66 -1.01 -14.59
CA ASP A 20 -3.37 -1.46 -15.11
C ASP A 20 -2.56 -0.35 -15.81
N ARG A 21 -3.13 0.85 -15.92
CA ARG A 21 -2.58 1.99 -16.67
C ARG A 21 -1.84 2.99 -15.79
N VAL A 22 -1.66 2.70 -14.50
CA VAL A 22 -0.84 3.55 -13.62
C VAL A 22 0.61 3.51 -14.10
N SER A 23 1.15 4.66 -14.51
CA SER A 23 2.52 4.79 -15.01
C SER A 23 3.55 4.60 -13.89
N SER A 24 4.77 4.16 -14.24
CA SER A 24 5.89 4.06 -13.29
C SER A 24 6.19 5.38 -12.59
N GLU A 25 6.03 6.50 -13.29
CA GLU A 25 6.19 7.85 -12.72
C GLU A 25 5.17 8.11 -11.61
N ALA A 26 3.90 7.77 -11.84
CA ALA A 26 2.86 7.91 -10.84
C ALA A 26 3.11 7.01 -9.61
N ILE A 27 3.61 5.78 -9.82
CA ILE A 27 4.00 4.87 -8.73
C ILE A 27 5.15 5.46 -7.93
N ALA A 28 6.19 5.97 -8.59
CA ALA A 28 7.33 6.60 -7.94
C ALA A 28 6.89 7.83 -7.13
N ASP A 29 5.97 8.63 -7.66
CA ASP A 29 5.38 9.78 -6.97
C ASP A 29 4.60 9.35 -5.73
N MET A 30 3.79 8.30 -5.83
CA MET A 30 3.07 7.71 -4.69
C MET A 30 4.03 7.18 -3.63
N ALA A 31 5.09 6.48 -4.03
CA ALA A 31 6.13 5.97 -3.13
C ALA A 31 6.82 7.10 -2.37
N ARG A 32 7.15 8.22 -3.04
CA ARG A 32 7.72 9.42 -2.38
C ARG A 32 6.78 10.05 -1.36
N ASN A 33 5.46 9.88 -1.53
CA ASN A 33 4.44 10.34 -0.60
C ASN A 33 4.06 9.28 0.46
N ALA A 34 4.82 8.19 0.57
CA ALA A 34 4.54 7.07 1.48
C ALA A 34 3.16 6.43 1.26
N ILE A 35 2.69 6.42 0.02
CA ILE A 35 1.48 5.72 -0.43
C ILE A 35 1.90 4.39 -1.04
N VAL A 36 1.30 3.31 -0.56
CA VAL A 36 1.51 1.95 -1.08
C VAL A 36 0.31 1.56 -1.94
N LEU A 37 0.56 1.14 -3.17
CA LEU A 37 -0.49 0.69 -4.07
C LEU A 37 -0.83 -0.78 -3.75
N VAL A 38 -2.12 -1.12 -3.72
CA VAL A 38 -2.61 -2.48 -3.49
C VAL A 38 -3.36 -2.93 -4.74
N VAL A 39 -2.87 -3.99 -5.40
CA VAL A 39 -3.43 -4.49 -6.66
C VAL A 39 -3.82 -5.97 -6.57
N PRO A 40 -4.69 -6.48 -7.45
CA PRO A 40 -4.90 -7.91 -7.62
C PRO A 40 -3.61 -8.65 -7.98
N GLU A 41 -3.49 -9.90 -7.52
CA GLU A 41 -2.35 -10.77 -7.83
C GLU A 41 -2.22 -11.01 -9.33
N SER A 42 -3.34 -11.18 -10.03
CA SER A 42 -3.38 -11.32 -11.49
C SER A 42 -2.82 -10.09 -12.20
N LEU A 43 -2.99 -8.90 -11.61
CA LEU A 43 -2.54 -7.65 -12.17
C LEU A 43 -1.05 -7.40 -11.89
N LYS A 44 -0.58 -7.72 -10.68
CA LYS A 44 0.85 -7.65 -10.35
C LYS A 44 1.69 -8.63 -11.17
N ALA A 45 1.13 -9.79 -11.49
CA ALA A 45 1.78 -10.81 -12.32
C ALA A 45 1.64 -10.56 -13.84
N SER A 46 0.89 -9.53 -14.26
CA SER A 46 0.76 -9.20 -15.68
C SER A 46 2.04 -8.56 -16.19
N LYS A 47 2.55 -9.05 -17.34
CA LYS A 47 3.72 -8.47 -18.01
C LYS A 47 3.45 -7.10 -18.64
N GLU A 48 2.17 -6.74 -18.79
CA GLU A 48 1.74 -5.45 -19.35
C GLU A 48 1.81 -4.33 -18.31
N ALA A 49 1.70 -4.68 -17.03
CA ALA A 49 1.77 -3.73 -15.93
C ALA A 49 3.21 -3.58 -15.43
N VAL A 50 3.62 -2.35 -15.14
CA VAL A 50 4.94 -2.03 -14.57
C VAL A 50 5.09 -2.39 -13.09
N TYR A 51 4.12 -3.11 -12.52
CA TYR A 51 3.97 -3.35 -11.08
C TYR A 51 4.88 -4.42 -10.49
N GLU A 52 5.34 -5.38 -11.29
CA GLU A 52 6.12 -6.52 -10.80
C GLU A 52 7.42 -6.09 -10.11
N LYS A 53 8.04 -5.00 -10.60
CA LYS A 53 9.36 -4.53 -10.16
C LYS A 53 9.30 -3.42 -9.11
N GLU A 54 8.10 -2.98 -8.72
CA GLU A 54 7.91 -1.82 -7.86
C GLU A 54 7.59 -2.26 -6.43
N ASP A 55 8.51 -2.03 -5.49
CA ASP A 55 8.35 -2.39 -4.07
C ASP A 55 7.18 -1.65 -3.40
N ALA A 56 6.81 -0.47 -3.93
CA ALA A 56 5.68 0.31 -3.45
C ALA A 56 4.31 -0.22 -3.95
N VAL A 57 4.31 -1.33 -4.69
CA VAL A 57 3.09 -2.02 -5.14
C VAL A 57 3.03 -3.38 -4.47
N ILE A 58 1.95 -3.67 -3.73
CA ILE A 58 1.72 -4.95 -3.05
C ILE A 58 0.44 -5.61 -3.55
N THR A 59 0.29 -6.91 -3.34
CA THR A 59 -0.96 -7.60 -3.64
C THR A 59 -1.97 -7.50 -2.51
N PHE A 60 -3.25 -7.78 -2.78
CA PHE A 60 -4.23 -7.96 -1.71
C PHE A 60 -3.80 -9.01 -0.69
N ARG A 61 -3.25 -10.14 -1.13
CA ARG A 61 -2.66 -11.15 -0.25
C ARG A 61 -1.57 -10.56 0.64
N ASP A 62 -0.63 -9.81 0.09
CA ASP A 62 0.44 -9.18 0.86
C ASP A 62 -0.12 -8.18 1.88
N PHE A 63 -1.14 -7.41 1.50
CA PHE A 63 -1.81 -6.50 2.42
C PHE A 63 -2.42 -7.24 3.61
N PHE A 64 -3.27 -8.24 3.38
CA PHE A 64 -3.92 -8.95 4.50
C PHE A 64 -2.94 -9.80 5.32
N HIS A 65 -1.95 -10.42 4.67
CA HIS A 65 -0.98 -11.27 5.34
C HIS A 65 0.09 -10.46 6.08
N ASP A 66 0.84 -9.62 5.36
CA ASP A 66 1.97 -8.88 5.92
C ASP A 66 1.47 -7.65 6.71
N GLN A 67 0.64 -6.79 6.08
CA GLN A 67 0.28 -5.50 6.67
C GLN A 67 -0.74 -5.62 7.80
N ILE A 68 -1.67 -6.57 7.72
CA ILE A 68 -2.66 -6.80 8.76
C ILE A 68 -2.20 -7.91 9.71
N ARG A 69 -2.09 -9.16 9.24
CA ARG A 69 -1.88 -10.30 10.14
C ARG A 69 -0.53 -10.28 10.86
N VAL A 70 0.56 -10.00 10.15
CA VAL A 70 1.91 -10.02 10.73
C VAL A 70 2.22 -8.72 11.48
N ARG A 71 2.01 -7.56 10.83
CA ARG A 71 2.41 -6.26 11.40
C ARG A 71 1.41 -5.68 12.38
N ARG A 72 0.12 -6.01 12.25
CA ARG A 72 -0.96 -5.42 13.05
C ARG A 72 -1.93 -6.49 13.55
N PRO A 73 -1.44 -7.55 14.24
CA PRO A 73 -2.29 -8.65 14.69
C PRO A 73 -3.43 -8.18 15.62
N ALA A 74 -3.25 -7.06 16.31
CA ALA A 74 -4.30 -6.44 17.12
C ALA A 74 -5.57 -6.06 16.32
N LEU A 75 -5.47 -5.80 15.01
CA LEU A 75 -6.64 -5.54 14.15
C LEU A 75 -7.46 -6.79 13.85
N LEU A 76 -6.90 -7.99 14.06
CA LEU A 76 -7.61 -9.25 13.89
C LEU A 76 -8.38 -9.67 15.14
N VAL A 77 -8.16 -8.98 16.27
CA VAL A 77 -8.87 -9.23 17.53
C VAL A 77 -10.00 -8.21 17.65
N ALA A 78 -11.06 -8.44 16.90
CA ALA A 78 -12.39 -7.91 17.20
C ALA A 78 -13.27 -9.10 17.58
N GLY A 79 -13.24 -9.45 18.87
CA GLY A 79 -14.22 -10.30 19.54
C GLY A 79 -15.09 -9.43 20.42
#